data_AF-A0A2M8F530-F1
#
_entry.id   AF-A0A2M8F530-F1
#
_cell.length_a   1.000
_cell.length_b   1.000
_cell.length_c   1.000
_cell.angle_alpha   90.00
_cell.angle_beta   90.00
_cell.angle_gamma   90.00
#
_symmetry.space_group_name_H-M   'P 1'
#
loop_
_entity.id
_entity.type
_entity.pdbx_description
1 polymer ?
#
loop_
_entity_poly.entity_id
_entity_poly.type
_entity_poly.pdbx_seq_one_letter_code
_entity_poly.pdbx_strand_id
1 'polypeptide(L)'
;MNKTISQQLAEKTMRELEETKNPQSQSRSWKDPEGYQRLGAWQNAALLRVLIRVFTKGCLPRSEYRLKAQLDDAARSVKRNIEEGWKRPTTKEYLIFLGYSQASLEEVKGDIRDAKTDGFLPSQPLTTLKDTLKIDLRVNKGLEVKGEPTDIGHPYYQPLTTLKSSTLTYEIFIELINKTDWLLRKLVESLEKKVSDNKSKYFR
;
A
#
# COMPACT_ATOMS: atom_id res chain seq x y z
N MET A 1 7.02 -47.06 -21.39
CA MET A 1 7.07 -46.56 -22.79
C MET A 1 6.95 -45.06 -22.75
N ASN A 2 7.85 -44.33 -23.42
CA ASN A 2 7.74 -42.87 -23.50
C ASN A 2 6.57 -42.52 -24.41
N LYS A 3 5.70 -41.61 -23.93
CA LYS A 3 4.58 -41.10 -24.72
C LYS A 3 5.12 -40.39 -25.96
N THR A 4 4.48 -40.61 -27.10
CA THR A 4 4.83 -39.90 -28.33
C THR A 4 4.45 -38.43 -28.20
N ILE A 5 5.08 -37.56 -29.00
CA ILE A 5 4.80 -36.12 -29.01
C ILE A 5 3.29 -35.86 -29.23
N SER A 6 2.64 -36.64 -30.09
CA SER A 6 1.20 -36.54 -30.35
C SER A 6 0.34 -36.90 -29.15
N GLN A 7 0.76 -37.89 -28.34
CA GLN A 7 0.07 -38.25 -27.10
C GLN A 7 0.21 -37.17 -26.04
N GLN A 8 1.39 -36.57 -25.92
CA GLN A 8 1.61 -35.44 -25.00
C GLN A 8 0.79 -34.21 -25.41
N LEU A 9 0.67 -33.94 -26.71
CA LEU A 9 -0.15 -32.84 -27.22
C LEU A 9 -1.64 -33.09 -26.98
N ALA A 10 -2.12 -34.32 -27.24
CA ALA A 10 -3.50 -34.70 -26.96
C ALA A 10 -3.84 -34.59 -25.46
N GLU A 11 -2.94 -35.03 -24.58
CA GLU A 11 -3.12 -34.89 -23.12
C GLU A 11 -3.12 -33.43 -22.69
N LYS A 12 -2.26 -32.59 -23.26
CA LYS A 12 -2.24 -31.15 -22.97
C LYS A 12 -3.55 -30.49 -23.41
N THR A 13 -4.03 -30.79 -24.62
CA THR A 13 -5.29 -30.25 -25.13
C THR A 13 -6.49 -30.74 -24.32
N MET A 14 -6.53 -32.03 -23.96
CA MET A 14 -7.57 -32.58 -23.08
C MET A 14 -7.54 -31.89 -21.71
N ARG A 15 -6.35 -31.66 -21.15
CA ARG A 15 -6.18 -30.95 -19.88
C ARG A 15 -6.62 -29.48 -19.97
N GLU A 16 -6.34 -28.79 -21.07
CA GLU A 16 -6.81 -27.42 -21.33
C GLU A 16 -8.32 -27.35 -21.56
N LEU A 17 -8.95 -28.41 -22.09
CA LEU A 17 -10.39 -28.53 -22.26
C LEU A 17 -11.11 -28.94 -20.96
N GLU A 18 -10.47 -29.77 -20.13
CA GLU A 18 -10.92 -30.18 -18.79
C GLU A 18 -10.70 -29.09 -17.74
N GLU A 19 -9.71 -28.22 -17.95
CA GLU A 19 -9.60 -26.95 -17.24
C GLU A 19 -10.87 -26.15 -17.55
N THR A 20 -11.79 -26.14 -16.59
CA THR A 20 -12.97 -25.28 -16.62
C THR A 20 -12.54 -23.89 -17.07
N LYS A 21 -13.06 -23.39 -18.19
CA LYS A 21 -12.92 -21.97 -18.60
C LYS A 21 -13.11 -21.17 -17.33
N ASN A 22 -12.04 -20.52 -16.85
CA ASN A 22 -12.07 -19.76 -15.59
C ASN A 22 -13.38 -18.96 -15.63
N PRO A 23 -14.32 -19.18 -14.68
CA PRO A 23 -15.62 -18.54 -14.74
C PRO A 23 -15.36 -17.05 -14.97
N GLN A 24 -15.91 -16.51 -16.07
CA GLN A 24 -15.69 -15.13 -16.53
C GLN A 24 -15.53 -14.26 -15.29
N SER A 25 -14.31 -13.74 -15.09
CA SER A 25 -13.93 -13.19 -13.80
C SER A 25 -14.99 -12.20 -13.35
N GLN A 26 -15.71 -12.51 -12.27
CA GLN A 26 -16.79 -11.64 -11.84
C GLN A 26 -16.22 -10.26 -11.61
N SER A 27 -16.65 -9.31 -12.44
CA SER A 27 -16.17 -7.95 -12.38
C SER A 27 -16.51 -7.40 -11.00
N ARG A 28 -15.51 -6.89 -10.28
CA ARG A 28 -15.71 -6.14 -9.05
C ARG A 28 -16.65 -4.98 -9.39
N SER A 29 -17.82 -4.96 -8.74
CA SER A 29 -18.70 -3.80 -8.75
C SER A 29 -18.37 -2.93 -7.53
N TRP A 30 -17.56 -1.90 -7.72
CA TRP A 30 -17.41 -0.85 -6.70
C TRP A 30 -18.63 0.06 -6.73
N LYS A 31 -19.29 0.20 -5.57
CA LYS A 31 -20.38 1.18 -5.38
C LYS A 31 -19.84 2.62 -5.28
N ASP A 32 -18.64 2.77 -4.72
CA ASP A 32 -17.91 4.05 -4.65
C ASP A 32 -16.63 3.94 -5.50
N PRO A 33 -16.51 4.66 -6.62
CA PRO A 33 -15.31 4.64 -7.46
C PRO A 33 -14.06 5.07 -6.68
N GLU A 34 -14.19 5.90 -5.64
CA GLU A 34 -13.09 6.38 -4.80
C GLU A 34 -13.11 5.75 -3.40
N GLY A 35 -13.80 4.61 -3.24
CA GLY A 35 -13.91 3.92 -1.95
C GLY A 35 -12.55 3.50 -1.35
N TYR A 36 -11.50 3.43 -2.17
CA TYR A 36 -10.13 3.23 -1.69
C TYR A 36 -9.67 4.31 -0.71
N GLN A 37 -10.19 5.54 -0.82
CA GLN A 37 -9.85 6.64 0.09
C GLN A 37 -10.33 6.39 1.52
N ARG A 38 -11.23 5.42 1.75
CA ARG A 38 -11.67 5.02 3.10
C ARG A 38 -10.83 3.89 3.68
N LEU A 39 -9.93 3.29 2.90
CA LEU A 39 -9.07 2.21 3.37
C LEU A 39 -8.00 2.77 4.27
N GLY A 40 -7.87 2.24 5.48
CA GLY A 40 -6.79 2.64 6.39
C GLY A 40 -5.40 2.46 5.77
N ALA A 41 -5.20 1.41 4.95
CA ALA A 41 -3.94 1.21 4.21
C ALA A 41 -3.63 2.37 3.25
N TRP A 42 -4.65 2.87 2.53
CA TRP A 42 -4.50 4.00 1.63
C TRP A 42 -4.29 5.30 2.41
N GLN A 43 -5.04 5.53 3.50
CA GLN A 43 -4.90 6.71 4.34
C GLN A 43 -3.48 6.84 4.92
N ASN A 44 -2.93 5.73 5.41
CA ASN A 44 -1.56 5.70 5.89
C ASN A 44 -0.53 5.89 4.76
N ALA A 45 -0.75 5.29 3.58
CA ALA A 45 0.12 5.49 2.42
C ALA A 45 0.10 6.95 1.94
N ALA A 46 -1.06 7.60 1.96
CA ALA A 46 -1.21 9.02 1.62
C ALA A 46 -0.49 9.90 2.64
N LEU A 47 -0.64 9.62 3.94
CA LEU A 47 0.10 10.31 4.99
C LEU A 47 1.61 10.12 4.82
N LEU A 48 2.06 8.88 4.58
CA LEU A 48 3.47 8.55 4.39
C LEU A 48 4.08 9.37 3.24
N ARG A 49 3.37 9.47 2.11
CA ARG A 49 3.79 10.31 0.99
C ARG A 49 3.95 11.78 1.40
N VAL A 50 3.05 12.33 2.21
CA VAL A 50 3.17 13.72 2.70
C VAL A 50 4.41 13.89 3.59
N LEU A 51 4.62 12.98 4.55
CA LEU A 51 5.78 13.03 5.44
C LEU A 51 7.10 12.91 4.67
N ILE A 52 7.17 12.01 3.69
CA ILE A 52 8.33 11.85 2.81
C ILE A 52 8.60 13.14 2.04
N ARG A 53 7.58 13.78 1.46
CA ARG A 53 7.77 15.05 0.74
C ARG A 53 8.30 16.17 1.63
N VAL A 54 7.89 16.22 2.89
CA VAL A 54 8.39 17.19 3.88
C VAL A 54 9.84 16.88 4.24
N PHE A 55 10.15 15.60 4.51
CA PHE A 55 11.50 15.13 4.81
C PHE A 55 12.47 15.41 3.66
N THR A 56 12.17 14.92 2.45
CA THR A 56 13.09 15.03 1.31
C THR A 56 13.27 16.47 0.83
N LYS A 57 12.32 17.37 1.11
CA LYS A 57 12.46 18.80 0.80
C LYS A 57 13.27 19.55 1.86
N GLY A 58 13.13 19.17 3.13
CA GLY A 58 13.66 19.95 4.25
C GLY A 58 14.94 19.41 4.89
N CYS A 59 15.24 18.12 4.73
CA CYS A 59 16.38 17.48 5.40
C CYS A 59 17.50 17.06 4.44
N LEU A 60 17.17 16.65 3.20
CA LEU A 60 18.17 16.18 2.26
C LEU A 60 18.93 17.36 1.61
N PRO A 61 20.28 17.33 1.57
CA PRO A 61 21.04 18.32 0.82
C PRO A 61 20.84 18.13 -0.69
N ARG A 62 21.13 19.18 -1.48
CA ARG A 62 20.94 19.14 -2.93
C ARG A 62 21.75 18.04 -3.65
N SER A 63 22.84 17.58 -3.05
CA SER A 63 23.66 16.48 -3.58
C SER A 63 22.89 15.15 -3.61
N GLU A 64 21.97 14.94 -2.66
CA GLU A 64 21.18 13.71 -2.53
C GLU A 64 19.90 13.72 -3.40
N TYR A 65 19.98 14.29 -4.59
CA TYR A 65 18.84 14.38 -5.50
C TYR A 65 18.30 13.01 -5.92
N ARG A 66 19.16 11.98 -5.97
CA ARG A 66 18.78 10.60 -6.32
C ARG A 66 17.96 9.96 -5.21
N LEU A 67 18.46 9.99 -3.97
CA LEU A 67 17.74 9.51 -2.80
C LEU A 67 16.39 10.23 -2.65
N LYS A 68 16.38 11.56 -2.84
CA LYS A 68 15.14 12.35 -2.87
C LYS A 68 14.14 11.81 -3.91
N ALA A 69 14.57 11.58 -5.14
CA ALA A 69 13.70 11.12 -6.21
C ALA A 69 13.18 9.71 -5.93
N GLN A 70 14.06 8.79 -5.52
CA GLN A 70 13.70 7.40 -5.18
C GLN A 70 12.67 7.33 -4.05
N LEU A 71 12.90 8.03 -2.94
CA LEU A 71 11.95 8.10 -1.83
C LEU A 71 10.60 8.70 -2.25
N ASP A 72 10.62 9.83 -2.96
CA ASP A 72 9.40 10.50 -3.39
C ASP A 72 8.57 9.61 -4.35
N ASP A 73 9.23 8.88 -5.24
CA ASP A 73 8.58 7.97 -6.20
C ASP A 73 8.11 6.66 -5.55
N ALA A 74 8.91 6.05 -4.68
CA ALA A 74 8.51 4.84 -3.96
C ALA A 74 7.29 5.11 -3.07
N ALA A 75 7.29 6.20 -2.28
CA ALA A 75 6.16 6.58 -1.44
C ALA A 75 4.90 6.93 -2.25
N ARG A 76 5.06 7.59 -3.41
CA ARG A 76 3.96 7.80 -4.36
C ARG A 76 3.40 6.48 -4.88
N SER A 77 4.27 5.51 -5.16
CA SER A 77 3.88 4.21 -5.74
C SER A 77 3.09 3.34 -4.76
N VAL A 78 3.43 3.36 -3.45
CA VAL A 78 2.60 2.71 -2.40
C VAL A 78 1.14 3.15 -2.51
N LYS A 79 0.90 4.47 -2.54
CA LYS A 79 -0.45 5.04 -2.65
C LYS A 79 -1.11 4.69 -4.00
N ARG A 80 -0.42 4.94 -5.12
CA ARG A 80 -0.97 4.77 -6.48
C ARG A 80 -1.32 3.32 -6.80
N ASN A 81 -0.52 2.36 -6.37
CA ASN A 81 -0.81 0.94 -6.58
C ASN A 81 -2.13 0.52 -5.91
N ILE A 82 -2.47 1.06 -4.73
CA ILE A 82 -3.76 0.80 -4.08
C ILE A 82 -4.92 1.39 -4.91
N GLU A 83 -4.76 2.61 -5.44
CA GLU A 83 -5.77 3.30 -6.27
C GLU A 83 -6.02 2.56 -7.58
N GLU A 84 -4.94 2.22 -8.29
CA GLU A 84 -4.99 1.49 -9.56
C GLU A 84 -5.57 0.09 -9.36
N GLY A 85 -5.14 -0.60 -8.30
CA GLY A 85 -5.65 -1.89 -7.90
C GLY A 85 -7.16 -1.87 -7.58
N TRP A 86 -7.63 -0.81 -6.91
CA TRP A 86 -9.06 -0.65 -6.61
C TRP A 86 -9.91 -0.64 -7.87
N LYS A 87 -9.40 -0.06 -8.96
CA LYS A 87 -10.06 0.03 -10.26
C LYS A 87 -9.91 -1.23 -11.12
N ARG A 88 -9.19 -2.26 -10.66
CA ARG A 88 -9.02 -3.48 -11.45
C ARG A 88 -10.30 -4.29 -11.52
N PRO A 89 -10.66 -4.84 -12.70
CA PRO A 89 -11.89 -5.61 -12.87
C PRO A 89 -12.02 -6.78 -11.91
N THR A 90 -10.92 -7.37 -11.44
CA THR A 90 -11.00 -8.57 -10.59
C THR A 90 -10.32 -8.40 -9.24
N THR A 91 -10.79 -9.14 -8.24
CA THR A 91 -10.11 -9.18 -6.93
C THR A 91 -8.72 -9.80 -7.04
N LYS A 92 -8.50 -10.75 -7.97
CA LYS A 92 -7.18 -11.35 -8.22
C LYS A 92 -6.18 -10.29 -8.70
N GLU A 93 -6.56 -9.45 -9.66
CA GLU A 93 -5.71 -8.33 -10.09
C GLU A 93 -5.52 -7.31 -8.97
N TYR A 94 -6.56 -7.00 -8.18
CA TYR A 94 -6.37 -6.10 -7.05
C TYR A 94 -5.30 -6.62 -6.08
N LEU A 95 -5.30 -7.92 -5.77
CA LEU A 95 -4.28 -8.54 -4.93
C LEU A 95 -2.86 -8.37 -5.50
N ILE A 96 -2.68 -8.48 -6.82
CA ILE A 96 -1.39 -8.23 -7.48
C ILE A 96 -0.92 -6.79 -7.23
N PHE A 97 -1.82 -5.81 -7.41
CA PHE A 97 -1.51 -4.40 -7.17
C PHE A 97 -1.20 -4.10 -5.70
N LEU A 98 -1.89 -4.75 -4.76
CA LEU A 98 -1.54 -4.66 -3.34
C LEU A 98 -0.14 -5.22 -3.07
N GLY A 99 0.27 -6.28 -3.77
CA GLY A 99 1.64 -6.79 -3.74
C GLY A 99 2.67 -5.74 -4.20
N TYR A 100 2.39 -5.02 -5.28
CA TYR A 100 3.26 -3.91 -5.72
C TYR A 100 3.32 -2.77 -4.69
N SER A 101 2.19 -2.46 -4.04
CA SER A 101 2.16 -1.49 -2.93
C SER A 101 3.05 -1.92 -1.77
N GLN A 102 3.09 -3.22 -1.44
CA GLN A 102 3.96 -3.74 -0.36
C GLN A 102 5.44 -3.69 -0.76
N ALA A 103 5.76 -4.02 -2.02
CA ALA A 103 7.12 -3.92 -2.53
C ALA A 103 7.66 -2.49 -2.44
N SER A 104 6.91 -1.50 -2.94
CA SER A 104 7.29 -0.08 -2.82
C SER A 104 7.38 0.40 -1.37
N LEU A 105 6.60 -0.17 -0.45
CA LEU A 105 6.68 0.18 0.97
C LEU A 105 7.98 -0.31 1.61
N GLU A 106 8.48 -1.49 1.20
CA GLU A 106 9.78 -1.97 1.67
C GLU A 106 10.94 -1.16 1.07
N GLU A 107 10.82 -0.66 -0.17
CA GLU A 107 11.79 0.30 -0.73
C GLU A 107 11.86 1.58 0.12
N VAL A 108 10.70 2.19 0.44
CA VAL A 108 10.65 3.35 1.33
C VAL A 108 11.29 3.04 2.69
N LYS A 109 11.05 1.83 3.22
CA LYS A 109 11.64 1.41 4.50
C LYS A 109 13.15 1.28 4.42
N GLY A 110 13.69 0.76 3.32
CA GLY A 110 15.13 0.70 3.03
C GLY A 110 15.75 2.08 3.03
N ASP A 111 15.25 2.96 2.16
CA ASP A 111 15.76 4.32 2.00
C ASP A 111 15.67 5.14 3.30
N ILE A 112 14.66 4.93 4.15
CA ILE A 112 14.56 5.58 5.47
C ILE A 112 15.61 5.06 6.46
N ARG A 113 15.97 3.77 6.41
CA ARG A 113 17.08 3.23 7.22
C ARG A 113 18.41 3.81 6.73
N ASP A 114 18.59 3.95 5.42
CA ASP A 114 19.81 4.50 4.84
C ASP A 114 19.94 5.98 5.18
N ALA A 115 18.87 6.77 5.00
CA ALA A 115 18.83 8.17 5.39
C ALA A 115 19.15 8.43 6.87
N LYS A 116 18.76 7.50 7.77
CA LYS A 116 19.18 7.54 9.17
C LYS A 116 20.67 7.27 9.32
N THR A 117 21.18 6.23 8.67
CA THR A 117 22.59 5.80 8.73
C THR A 117 23.52 6.88 8.19
N ASP A 118 23.11 7.56 7.12
CA ASP A 118 23.84 8.66 6.48
C ASP A 118 23.72 9.99 7.26
N GLY A 119 22.95 10.02 8.35
CA GLY A 119 22.81 11.18 9.24
C GLY A 119 21.81 12.24 8.77
N PHE A 120 21.03 11.98 7.72
CA PHE A 120 20.01 12.91 7.22
C PHE A 120 18.71 12.89 8.03
N LEU A 121 18.42 11.78 8.72
CA LEU A 121 17.22 11.60 9.52
C LEU A 121 17.59 11.28 10.99
N PRO A 122 17.20 12.11 11.96
CA PRO A 122 17.54 11.88 13.35
C PRO A 122 16.77 10.67 13.92
N SER A 123 17.47 9.92 14.80
CA SER A 123 16.86 8.89 15.64
C SER A 123 16.55 9.49 17.01
N GLN A 124 15.29 9.46 17.42
CA GLN A 124 14.86 9.85 18.76
C GLN A 124 13.93 8.76 19.29
N PRO A 125 14.47 7.80 20.06
CA PRO A 125 13.68 6.72 20.64
C PRO A 125 12.46 7.27 21.40
N LEU A 126 11.37 6.51 21.37
CA LEU A 126 10.08 6.83 22.02
C LEU A 126 9.27 7.96 21.34
N THR A 127 9.77 8.58 20.27
CA THR A 127 8.94 9.48 19.46
C THR A 127 7.87 8.69 18.69
N THR A 128 6.66 9.22 18.64
CA THR A 128 5.51 8.61 17.96
C THR A 128 4.76 9.64 17.14
N LEU A 129 4.00 9.20 16.13
CA LEU A 129 3.10 10.05 15.35
C LEU A 129 2.09 10.78 16.25
N LYS A 130 1.58 10.10 17.26
CA LYS A 130 0.56 10.64 18.15
C LYS A 130 1.12 11.71 19.07
N ASP A 131 2.25 11.43 19.73
CA ASP A 131 2.76 12.33 20.75
C ASP A 131 3.52 13.51 20.13
N THR A 132 4.28 13.25 19.07
CA THR A 132 5.10 14.25 18.37
C THR A 132 4.27 15.05 17.36
N LEU A 133 3.47 14.39 16.52
CA LEU A 133 2.75 15.06 15.43
C LEU A 133 1.25 15.23 15.69
N LYS A 134 0.70 14.73 16.80
CA LYS A 134 -0.75 14.73 17.08
C LYS A 134 -1.57 13.98 16.03
N ILE A 135 -0.96 12.97 15.40
CA ILE A 135 -1.60 12.10 14.41
C ILE A 135 -1.85 10.74 15.03
N ASP A 136 -3.13 10.37 15.20
CA ASP A 136 -3.52 9.05 15.70
C ASP A 136 -3.91 8.13 14.52
N LEU A 137 -3.14 7.05 14.32
CA LEU A 137 -3.39 6.06 13.27
C LEU A 137 -4.62 5.16 13.55
N ARG A 138 -5.23 5.27 14.74
CA ARG A 138 -6.46 4.53 15.09
C ARG A 138 -7.71 5.25 14.63
N VAL A 139 -7.62 6.49 14.13
CA VAL A 139 -8.77 7.26 13.62
C VAL A 139 -9.54 6.50 12.54
N ASN A 140 -8.88 5.60 11.81
CA ASN A 140 -9.52 4.71 10.83
C ASN A 140 -10.41 3.59 11.44
N LYS A 141 -10.42 3.40 12.77
CA LYS A 141 -11.33 2.46 13.45
C LYS A 141 -12.63 3.18 13.83
N GLY A 142 -13.57 3.23 12.88
CA GLY A 142 -14.96 3.64 13.13
C GLY A 142 -15.33 5.06 12.72
N LEU A 143 -14.39 5.87 12.21
CA LEU A 143 -14.70 7.12 11.55
C LEU A 143 -14.62 6.96 10.02
N GLU A 144 -15.64 7.43 9.33
CA GLU A 144 -15.73 7.47 7.87
C GLU A 144 -14.83 8.58 7.29
N VAL A 145 -13.52 8.48 7.48
CA VAL A 145 -12.59 9.41 6.86
C VAL A 145 -12.44 9.05 5.38
N LYS A 146 -12.72 10.01 4.50
CA LYS A 146 -12.54 9.93 3.04
C LYS A 146 -11.78 11.17 2.57
N GLY A 147 -10.88 11.00 1.62
CA GLY A 147 -10.08 12.09 1.02
C GLY A 147 -8.62 12.08 1.46
N GLU A 148 -7.84 13.01 0.93
CA GLU A 148 -6.42 13.13 1.23
C GLU A 148 -6.19 13.67 2.65
N PRO A 149 -5.05 13.31 3.30
CA PRO A 149 -4.70 13.84 4.61
C PRO A 149 -4.62 15.37 4.69
N THR A 150 -4.38 16.02 3.55
CA THR A 150 -4.26 17.47 3.39
C THR A 150 -5.57 18.17 3.04
N ASP A 151 -6.68 17.44 2.93
CA ASP A 151 -7.98 18.05 2.66
C ASP A 151 -8.55 18.71 3.92
N ILE A 152 -9.22 19.84 3.73
CA ILE A 152 -9.89 20.56 4.83
C ILE A 152 -10.95 19.64 5.44
N GLY A 153 -10.93 19.50 6.77
CA GLY A 153 -11.82 18.60 7.51
C GLY A 153 -11.26 17.20 7.75
N HIS A 154 -10.13 16.86 7.12
CA HIS A 154 -9.42 15.62 7.45
C HIS A 154 -8.82 15.71 8.87
N PRO A 155 -8.89 14.64 9.70
CA PRO A 155 -8.34 14.65 11.06
C PRO A 155 -6.84 14.98 11.14
N TYR A 156 -6.10 14.69 10.06
CA TYR A 156 -4.67 14.98 9.95
C TYR A 156 -4.37 16.37 9.38
N TYR A 157 -5.37 17.11 8.89
CA TYR A 157 -5.19 18.40 8.22
C TYR A 157 -4.41 19.39 9.09
N GLN A 158 -4.93 19.67 10.29
CA GLN A 158 -4.33 20.66 11.20
C GLN A 158 -2.89 20.28 11.59
N PRO A 159 -2.59 19.06 12.08
CA PRO A 159 -1.23 18.58 12.26
C PRO A 159 -0.29 18.84 11.08
N LEU A 160 -0.74 18.50 9.86
CA LEU A 160 0.09 18.60 8.65
C LEU A 160 0.37 20.04 8.22
N THR A 161 -0.53 20.98 8.49
CA THR A 161 -0.28 22.42 8.19
C THR A 161 0.86 23.02 9.02
N THR A 162 1.09 22.48 10.22
CA THR A 162 2.13 22.93 11.14
C THR A 162 3.40 22.08 11.10
N LEU A 163 3.43 21.05 10.25
CA LEU A 163 4.50 20.07 10.18
C LEU A 163 5.82 20.70 9.74
N LYS A 164 6.89 20.39 10.46
CA LYS A 164 8.27 20.80 10.12
C LYS A 164 9.11 19.56 9.81
N SER A 165 10.04 19.68 8.88
CA SER A 165 10.97 18.59 8.58
C SER A 165 11.82 18.20 9.79
N SER A 166 12.16 19.17 10.65
CA SER A 166 12.92 18.98 11.88
C SER A 166 12.20 18.16 12.96
N THR A 167 10.88 17.97 12.86
CA THR A 167 10.11 17.14 13.81
C THR A 167 9.99 15.69 13.35
N LEU A 168 10.50 15.36 12.16
CA LEU A 168 10.47 14.00 11.62
C LEU A 168 11.65 13.20 12.14
N THR A 169 11.38 11.99 12.62
CA THR A 169 12.35 11.07 13.17
C THR A 169 12.25 9.72 12.47
N TYR A 170 13.32 8.93 12.55
CA TYR A 170 13.32 7.56 12.07
C TYR A 170 12.16 6.73 12.66
N GLU A 171 11.90 6.88 13.96
CA GLU A 171 10.87 6.14 14.68
C GLU A 171 9.45 6.45 14.17
N ILE A 172 9.16 7.73 13.85
CA ILE A 172 7.89 8.14 13.25
C ILE A 172 7.64 7.43 11.92
N PHE A 173 8.66 7.35 11.06
CA PHE A 173 8.54 6.66 9.78
C PHE A 173 8.35 5.16 9.96
N ILE A 174 9.14 4.53 10.85
CA ILE A 174 9.01 3.09 11.11
C ILE A 174 7.65 2.74 11.72
N GLU A 175 7.11 3.56 12.63
CA GLU A 175 5.75 3.38 13.15
C GLU A 175 4.72 3.39 12.01
N LEU A 176 4.76 4.42 11.15
CA LEU A 176 3.82 4.57 10.04
C LEU A 176 3.95 3.41 9.04
N ILE A 177 5.17 3.06 8.65
CA ILE A 177 5.47 1.99 7.69
C ILE A 177 4.96 0.65 8.22
N ASN A 178 5.30 0.30 9.46
CA ASN A 178 4.88 -0.97 10.06
C ASN A 178 3.34 -1.05 10.17
N LYS A 179 2.69 0.06 10.54
CA LYS A 179 1.23 0.11 10.59
C LYS A 179 0.60 -0.03 9.20
N THR A 180 1.19 0.59 8.19
CA THR A 180 0.75 0.51 6.79
C THR A 180 0.88 -0.93 6.27
N ASP A 181 2.01 -1.59 6.49
CA ASP A 181 2.23 -2.98 6.09
C ASP A 181 1.22 -3.92 6.76
N TRP A 182 0.98 -3.75 8.07
CA TRP A 182 -0.04 -4.52 8.78
C TRP A 182 -1.45 -4.33 8.18
N LEU A 183 -1.83 -3.09 7.82
CA LEU A 183 -3.12 -2.82 7.19
C LEU A 183 -3.22 -3.43 5.77
N LEU A 184 -2.15 -3.37 4.99
CA LEU A 184 -2.08 -4.01 3.67
C LEU A 184 -2.27 -5.53 3.78
N ARG A 185 -1.54 -6.19 4.70
CA ARG A 185 -1.69 -7.64 4.95
C ARG A 185 -3.12 -8.00 5.36
N LYS A 186 -3.73 -7.23 6.27
CA LYS A 186 -5.12 -7.48 6.69
C LYS A 186 -6.13 -7.27 5.56
N LEU A 187 -5.88 -6.32 4.67
CA LEU A 187 -6.69 -6.12 3.48
C LEU A 187 -6.55 -7.31 2.51
N VAL A 188 -5.32 -7.77 2.25
CA VAL A 188 -5.03 -8.95 1.43
C VAL A 188 -5.74 -10.19 1.99
N GLU A 189 -5.52 -10.51 3.27
CA GLU A 189 -6.17 -11.64 3.96
C GLU A 189 -7.71 -11.59 3.81
N SER A 190 -8.30 -10.41 3.98
CA SER A 190 -9.75 -10.22 3.86
C SER A 190 -10.25 -10.48 2.44
N LEU A 191 -9.51 -10.03 1.43
CA LEU A 191 -9.86 -10.22 0.02
C LEU A 191 -9.67 -11.67 -0.44
N GLU A 192 -8.59 -12.33 0.00
CA GLU A 192 -8.35 -13.74 -0.28
C GLU A 192 -9.44 -14.63 0.31
N LYS A 193 -9.84 -14.36 1.56
CA LYS A 193 -10.98 -15.05 2.19
C LYS A 193 -12.25 -14.89 1.38
N LYS A 194 -12.59 -13.67 0.94
CA LYS A 194 -13.77 -13.41 0.08
C LYS A 194 -13.71 -14.16 -1.24
N VAL A 195 -12.53 -14.27 -1.86
CA VAL A 195 -12.35 -15.04 -3.09
C VAL A 195 -12.55 -16.54 -2.85
N SER A 196 -12.02 -17.07 -1.74
CA SER A 196 -12.18 -18.49 -1.36
C SER A 196 -13.64 -18.83 -1.06
N ASP A 197 -14.31 -18.02 -0.24
CA ASP A 197 -15.72 -18.21 0.13
C ASP A 197 -16.63 -18.18 -1.10
N ASN A 198 -16.36 -17.30 -2.07
CA ASN A 198 -17.10 -17.24 -3.31
C ASN A 198 -16.88 -18.50 -4.16
N LYS A 199 -15.66 -19.03 -4.27
CA LYS A 199 -15.41 -20.30 -4.98
C LYS A 199 -16.23 -21.44 -4.37
N SER A 200 -16.22 -21.57 -3.03
CA SER A 200 -16.95 -22.64 -2.34
C SER A 200 -18.46 -22.65 -2.63
N LYS A 201 -19.06 -21.48 -2.91
CA LYS A 201 -20.48 -21.37 -3.29
C LYS A 201 -20.80 -21.89 -4.69
N TYR A 202 -19.84 -21.89 -5.63
CA TYR A 202 -20.05 -22.39 -7.00
C TYR A 202 -19.84 -23.91 -7.14
N PHE A 203 -19.21 -24.54 -6.13
CA PHE A 203 -18.95 -25.98 -6.11
C PHE A 203 -19.90 -26.74 -5.16
N ARG A 204 -21.01 -26.13 -4.74
CA ARG A 204 -22.08 -26.75 -3.95
C ARG A 204 -23.35 -26.87 -4.77
#